data_AF-A0A482XI36-F1
#
_entry.id   AF-A0A482XI36-F1
#
_cell.length_a   1.000
_cell.length_b   1.000
_cell.length_c   1.000
_cell.angle_alpha   90.00
_cell.angle_beta   90.00
_cell.angle_gamma   90.00
#
_symmetry.space_group_name_H-M   'P 1'
#
loop_
_entity.id
_entity.type
_entity.pdbx_description
1 polymer ?
#
loop_
_entity_poly.entity_id
_entity_poly.type
_entity_poly.pdbx_seq_one_letter_code
_entity_poly.pdbx_strand_id
1 'polypeptide(L)'
;MFDSLRDKLQSVQEGISASFRGLAVGEIPQTVRIPEKHAVNLNAGGEILQHYQKKWNELHAIAEENAKKAQDVDDYIISLDADVAKKLTNIESFNAQLLRMPQVVDGVHSLIRNIGTLQNSIDKVEKLLIQLEDIVETQHLQEEQLEKRFELAMYREKKLADLDSFRSNLSVEHAVKLSQHEKRLSAEQKEKQATYAEAFKNDLEHYKKFGSIPHEKTIQSNSAEAPCLSLEEVVLDDNQDSEALDELLKDSELE
;
A
#
# COMPACT_ATOMS: atom_id res chain seq x y z
N MET A 1 -73.34 -52.81 -18.32
CA MET A 1 -72.52 -54.05 -18.40
C MET A 1 -72.70 -54.97 -17.19
N PHE A 2 -73.10 -54.46 -16.01
CA PHE A 2 -73.44 -55.29 -14.84
C PHE A 2 -74.75 -56.09 -14.99
N ASP A 3 -75.70 -55.63 -15.80
CA ASP A 3 -76.98 -56.33 -16.00
C ASP A 3 -76.82 -57.69 -16.69
N SER A 4 -75.88 -57.80 -17.64
CA SER A 4 -75.56 -59.07 -18.31
C SER A 4 -74.97 -60.12 -17.36
N LEU A 5 -74.37 -59.70 -16.26
CA LEU A 5 -73.78 -60.57 -15.25
C LEU A 5 -74.84 -61.02 -14.24
N ARG A 6 -75.81 -60.14 -13.92
CA ARG A 6 -77.00 -60.47 -13.12
C ARG A 6 -77.88 -61.49 -13.83
N ASP A 7 -78.17 -61.30 -15.12
CA ASP A 7 -78.99 -62.26 -15.88
C ASP A 7 -78.33 -63.64 -15.98
N LYS A 8 -76.99 -63.69 -16.11
CA LYS A 8 -76.24 -64.95 -16.10
C LYS A 8 -76.24 -65.64 -14.74
N LEU A 9 -76.12 -64.89 -13.65
CA LEU A 9 -76.24 -65.46 -12.29
C LEU A 9 -77.65 -65.96 -12.02
N GLN A 10 -78.68 -65.25 -12.49
CA GLN A 10 -80.08 -65.65 -12.35
C GLN A 10 -80.37 -66.92 -13.16
N SER A 11 -79.84 -67.03 -14.38
CA SER A 11 -79.91 -68.24 -15.21
C SER A 11 -79.21 -69.44 -14.57
N VAL A 12 -78.05 -69.25 -13.92
CA VAL A 12 -77.35 -70.32 -13.19
C VAL A 12 -78.13 -70.74 -11.93
N GLN A 13 -78.72 -69.78 -11.22
CA GLN A 13 -79.53 -70.06 -10.03
C GLN A 13 -80.83 -70.79 -10.39
N GLU A 14 -81.47 -70.44 -11.51
CA GLU A 14 -82.63 -71.16 -12.03
C GLU A 14 -82.24 -72.55 -12.55
N GLY A 15 -81.09 -72.69 -13.20
CA GLY A 15 -80.56 -73.99 -13.64
C GLY A 15 -80.28 -74.96 -12.47
N ILE A 16 -79.69 -74.46 -11.37
CA ILE A 16 -79.46 -75.24 -10.16
C ILE A 16 -80.80 -75.55 -9.46
N SER A 17 -81.72 -74.57 -9.38
CA SER A 17 -83.04 -74.76 -8.76
C SER A 17 -83.93 -75.74 -9.54
N ALA A 18 -83.85 -75.74 -10.87
CA ALA A 18 -84.53 -76.70 -11.73
C ALA A 18 -83.94 -78.11 -11.59
N SER A 19 -82.61 -78.21 -11.48
CA SER A 19 -81.92 -79.49 -11.26
C SER A 19 -82.24 -80.10 -9.89
N PHE A 20 -82.47 -79.28 -8.86
CA PHE A 20 -82.89 -79.76 -7.54
C PHE A 20 -84.39 -80.07 -7.43
N ARG A 21 -85.24 -79.43 -8.25
CA ARG A 21 -86.68 -79.73 -8.28
C ARG A 21 -86.96 -81.14 -8.84
N GLY A 22 -86.04 -81.72 -9.60
CA GLY A 22 -86.07 -83.14 -10.00
C GLY A 22 -85.64 -84.14 -8.91
N LEU A 23 -85.08 -83.67 -7.79
CA LEU A 23 -84.62 -84.49 -6.66
C LEU A 23 -85.51 -84.31 -5.41
N ALA A 24 -86.53 -83.45 -5.48
CA ALA A 24 -87.50 -83.26 -4.40
C ALA A 24 -88.52 -84.42 -4.38
N VAL A 25 -88.17 -85.43 -3.58
CA VAL A 25 -89.00 -86.46 -2.93
C VAL A 25 -90.51 -86.35 -3.25
N GLY A 26 -90.93 -87.11 -4.26
CA GLY A 26 -92.32 -87.45 -4.55
C GLY A 26 -92.50 -88.96 -4.57
N GLU A 27 -93.21 -89.46 -3.56
CA GLU A 27 -93.98 -90.70 -3.46
C GLU A 27 -93.33 -92.05 -3.85
N ILE A 28 -93.36 -92.96 -2.87
CA ILE A 28 -92.96 -94.37 -2.92
C ILE A 28 -94.05 -95.18 -3.66
N PRO A 29 -93.73 -95.91 -4.75
CA PRO A 29 -94.48 -97.08 -5.16
C PRO A 29 -93.86 -98.36 -4.59
N GLN A 30 -94.75 -99.25 -4.17
CA GLN A 30 -94.50 -100.52 -3.52
C GLN A 30 -93.59 -101.48 -4.30
N THR A 31 -92.71 -102.13 -3.54
CA THR A 31 -92.28 -103.53 -3.64
C THR A 31 -92.00 -104.11 -5.03
N VAL A 32 -90.74 -104.02 -5.46
CA VAL A 32 -90.13 -105.06 -6.30
C VAL A 32 -89.16 -105.83 -5.41
N ARG A 33 -89.52 -107.08 -5.07
CA ARG A 33 -88.63 -108.03 -4.41
C ARG A 33 -87.51 -108.40 -5.40
N ILE A 34 -86.31 -107.85 -5.18
CA ILE A 34 -85.09 -108.28 -5.86
C ILE A 34 -84.43 -109.37 -5.00
N PRO A 35 -83.93 -110.48 -5.58
CA PRO A 35 -83.52 -111.66 -4.82
C PRO A 35 -82.22 -111.40 -4.04
N GLU A 36 -82.15 -111.89 -2.80
CA GLU A 36 -80.91 -112.04 -2.04
C GLU A 36 -79.93 -112.92 -2.82
N LYS A 37 -78.89 -112.33 -3.41
CA LYS A 37 -77.60 -112.96 -3.69
C LYS A 37 -76.62 -111.91 -4.19
N HIS A 38 -75.82 -111.42 -3.26
CA HIS A 38 -74.35 -111.37 -3.24
C HIS A 38 -74.04 -110.32 -2.18
N ALA A 39 -73.41 -110.72 -1.07
CA ALA A 39 -72.86 -109.79 -0.09
C ALA A 39 -71.67 -109.05 -0.73
N VAL A 40 -71.96 -108.12 -1.64
CA VAL A 40 -70.97 -107.26 -2.24
C VAL A 40 -70.61 -106.25 -1.17
N ASN A 41 -69.38 -106.34 -0.67
CA ASN A 41 -68.87 -105.40 0.30
C ASN A 41 -68.78 -104.01 -0.36
N LEU A 42 -69.73 -103.12 -0.05
CA LEU A 42 -69.76 -101.74 -0.55
C LEU A 42 -68.54 -100.91 -0.11
N ASN A 43 -67.78 -101.40 0.87
CA ASN A 43 -66.53 -100.83 1.36
C ASN A 43 -65.28 -101.49 0.74
N ALA A 44 -65.44 -102.43 -0.20
CA ALA A 44 -64.31 -103.03 -0.90
C ALA A 44 -63.49 -101.96 -1.61
N GLY A 45 -62.19 -101.88 -1.28
CA GLY A 45 -61.27 -100.86 -1.80
C GLY A 45 -61.15 -99.59 -0.95
N GLY A 46 -61.98 -99.40 0.09
CA GLY A 46 -61.89 -98.25 0.99
C GLY A 46 -60.56 -98.19 1.76
N GLU A 47 -60.04 -99.33 2.21
CA GLU A 47 -58.73 -99.42 2.88
C GLU A 47 -57.56 -99.06 1.95
N ILE A 48 -57.65 -99.47 0.67
CA ILE A 48 -56.64 -99.16 -0.35
C ILE A 48 -56.65 -97.65 -0.64
N LEU A 49 -57.86 -97.07 -0.81
CA LEU A 49 -58.01 -95.63 -1.00
C LEU A 49 -57.47 -94.86 0.20
N GLN A 50 -57.82 -95.27 1.42
CA GLN A 50 -57.33 -94.65 2.65
C GLN A 50 -55.80 -94.73 2.77
N HIS A 51 -55.19 -95.84 2.38
CA HIS A 51 -53.73 -96.02 2.37
C HIS A 51 -53.04 -95.04 1.41
N TYR A 52 -53.52 -94.94 0.18
CA TYR A 52 -52.97 -93.99 -0.79
C TYR A 52 -53.24 -92.55 -0.41
N GLN A 53 -54.40 -92.23 0.18
CA GLN A 53 -54.71 -90.89 0.67
C GLN A 53 -53.77 -90.48 1.82
N LYS A 54 -53.48 -91.39 2.76
CA LYS A 54 -52.50 -91.13 3.84
C LYS A 54 -51.10 -90.90 3.29
N LYS A 55 -50.63 -91.74 2.37
CA LYS A 55 -49.33 -91.57 1.71
C LYS A 55 -49.23 -90.27 0.92
N TRP A 56 -50.31 -89.89 0.23
CA TRP A 56 -50.35 -88.64 -0.51
C TRP A 56 -50.31 -87.44 0.43
N ASN A 57 -51.06 -87.46 1.54
CA ASN A 57 -51.01 -86.41 2.56
C ASN A 57 -49.61 -86.25 3.17
N GLU A 58 -48.95 -87.36 3.50
CA GLU A 58 -47.58 -87.35 4.03
C GLU A 58 -46.59 -86.77 3.02
N LEU A 59 -46.65 -87.21 1.76
CA LEU A 59 -45.81 -86.69 0.69
C LEU A 59 -46.06 -85.19 0.47
N HIS A 60 -47.32 -84.75 0.51
CA HIS A 60 -47.68 -83.35 0.36
C HIS A 60 -47.13 -82.49 1.52
N ALA A 61 -47.26 -82.96 2.76
CA ALA A 61 -46.71 -82.27 3.93
C ALA A 61 -45.17 -82.13 3.83
N ILE A 62 -44.47 -83.19 3.43
CA ILE A 62 -43.01 -83.15 3.22
C ILE A 62 -42.66 -82.19 2.07
N ALA A 63 -43.43 -82.17 0.99
CA ALA A 63 -43.21 -81.27 -0.13
C ALA A 63 -43.41 -79.80 0.26
N GLU A 64 -44.43 -79.48 1.06
CA GLU A 64 -44.64 -78.13 1.59
C GLU A 64 -43.50 -77.71 2.53
N GLU A 65 -43.04 -78.60 3.43
CA GLU A 65 -41.92 -78.31 4.32
C GLU A 65 -40.63 -78.06 3.53
N ASN A 66 -40.38 -78.87 2.50
CA ASN A 66 -39.22 -78.69 1.63
C ASN A 66 -39.30 -77.38 0.83
N ALA A 67 -40.49 -77.02 0.31
CA ALA A 67 -40.70 -75.75 -0.37
C ALA A 67 -40.43 -74.54 0.56
N LYS A 68 -40.87 -74.60 1.82
CA LYS A 68 -40.58 -73.57 2.82
C LYS A 68 -39.09 -73.45 3.12
N LYS A 69 -38.41 -74.58 3.38
CA LYS A 69 -36.97 -74.58 3.63
C LYS A 69 -36.17 -74.06 2.42
N ALA A 70 -36.60 -74.40 1.21
CA ALA A 70 -35.98 -73.87 -0.01
C ALA A 70 -36.16 -72.34 -0.11
N GLN A 71 -37.33 -71.83 0.25
CA GLN A 71 -37.60 -70.40 0.28
C GLN A 71 -36.75 -69.67 1.34
N ASP A 72 -36.63 -70.21 2.56
CA ASP A 72 -35.80 -69.62 3.61
C ASP A 72 -34.32 -69.51 3.19
N VAL A 73 -33.82 -70.54 2.48
CA VAL A 73 -32.46 -70.53 1.92
C VAL A 73 -32.32 -69.51 0.80
N ASP A 74 -33.31 -69.39 -0.08
CA ASP A 74 -33.32 -68.39 -1.16
C ASP A 74 -33.28 -66.96 -0.59
N ASP A 75 -34.11 -66.67 0.41
CA ASP A 75 -34.14 -65.38 1.11
C ASP A 75 -32.77 -65.07 1.74
N TYR A 76 -32.12 -66.07 2.35
CA TYR A 76 -30.78 -65.90 2.90
C TYR A 76 -29.73 -65.62 1.81
N ILE A 77 -29.78 -66.34 0.69
CA ILE A 77 -28.88 -66.14 -0.45
C ILE A 77 -29.04 -64.73 -1.02
N ILE A 78 -30.27 -64.27 -1.20
CA ILE A 78 -30.57 -62.92 -1.70
C ILE A 78 -30.01 -61.86 -0.76
N SER A 79 -30.20 -62.03 0.55
CA SER A 79 -29.65 -61.09 1.53
C SER A 79 -28.12 -61.03 1.51
N LEU A 80 -27.47 -62.20 1.38
CA LEU A 80 -26.02 -62.31 1.32
C LEU A 80 -25.46 -61.69 0.03
N ASP A 81 -26.10 -61.93 -1.11
CA ASP A 81 -25.72 -61.33 -2.39
C ASP A 81 -25.78 -59.80 -2.33
N ALA A 82 -26.87 -59.24 -1.76
CA ALA A 82 -27.01 -57.80 -1.56
C ALA A 82 -25.90 -57.22 -0.67
N ASP A 83 -25.54 -57.90 0.42
CA ASP A 83 -24.46 -57.49 1.31
C ASP A 83 -23.09 -57.55 0.64
N VAL A 84 -22.83 -58.59 -0.15
CA VAL A 84 -21.57 -58.75 -0.91
C VAL A 84 -21.47 -57.67 -1.98
N ALA A 85 -22.53 -57.43 -2.75
CA ALA A 85 -22.59 -56.38 -3.75
C ALA A 85 -22.31 -54.99 -3.12
N LYS A 86 -22.95 -54.70 -1.98
CA LYS A 86 -22.70 -53.45 -1.23
C LYS A 86 -21.23 -53.32 -0.79
N LYS A 87 -20.65 -54.39 -0.24
CA LYS A 87 -19.23 -54.39 0.15
C LYS A 87 -18.32 -54.16 -1.04
N LEU A 88 -18.60 -54.79 -2.18
CA LEU A 88 -17.86 -54.58 -3.42
C LEU A 88 -17.90 -53.11 -3.86
N THR A 89 -19.09 -52.51 -3.92
CA THR A 89 -19.23 -51.08 -4.29
C THR A 89 -18.50 -50.14 -3.33
N ASN A 90 -18.47 -50.46 -2.03
CA ASN A 90 -17.73 -49.67 -1.05
C ASN A 90 -16.22 -49.77 -1.27
N ILE A 91 -15.70 -50.97 -1.58
CA ILE A 91 -14.28 -51.19 -1.89
C ILE A 91 -13.90 -50.46 -3.18
N GLU A 92 -14.74 -50.51 -4.21
CA GLU A 92 -14.51 -49.78 -5.46
C GLU A 92 -14.45 -48.27 -5.24
N SER A 93 -15.41 -47.72 -4.48
CA SER A 93 -15.42 -46.30 -4.12
C SER A 93 -14.19 -45.89 -3.31
N PHE A 94 -13.80 -46.73 -2.34
CA PHE A 94 -12.59 -46.49 -1.54
C PHE A 94 -11.32 -46.52 -2.39
N ASN A 95 -11.18 -47.51 -3.28
CA ASN A 95 -10.05 -47.58 -4.21
C ASN A 95 -10.01 -46.38 -5.16
N ALA A 96 -11.16 -45.91 -5.65
CA ALA A 96 -11.23 -44.71 -6.47
C ALA A 96 -10.78 -43.45 -5.71
N GLN A 97 -11.07 -43.36 -4.41
CA GLN A 97 -10.60 -42.26 -3.56
C GLN A 97 -9.10 -42.36 -3.28
N LEU A 98 -8.57 -43.55 -3.00
CA LEU A 98 -7.12 -43.77 -2.84
C LEU A 98 -6.35 -43.38 -4.10
N LEU A 99 -6.90 -43.66 -5.29
CA LEU A 99 -6.28 -43.28 -6.56
C LEU A 99 -6.20 -41.76 -6.75
N ARG A 100 -7.07 -40.98 -6.10
CA ARG A 100 -7.05 -39.50 -6.13
C ARG A 100 -6.10 -38.89 -5.09
N MET A 101 -5.67 -39.65 -4.08
CA MET A 101 -4.79 -39.15 -3.02
C MET A 101 -3.48 -38.53 -3.53
N PRO A 102 -2.78 -39.10 -4.55
CA PRO A 102 -1.61 -38.46 -5.14
C PRO A 102 -1.89 -37.07 -5.72
N GLN A 103 -3.06 -36.85 -6.33
CA GLN A 103 -3.44 -35.54 -6.87
C GLN A 103 -3.59 -34.49 -5.76
N VAL A 104 -4.12 -34.90 -4.60
CA VAL A 104 -4.21 -34.05 -3.41
C VAL A 104 -2.81 -33.71 -2.91
N VAL A 105 -1.92 -34.71 -2.84
CA VAL A 105 -0.52 -34.52 -2.42
C VAL A 105 0.21 -33.56 -3.38
N ASP A 106 0.06 -33.73 -4.69
CA ASP A 106 0.62 -32.82 -5.69
C ASP A 106 0.05 -31.40 -5.57
N GLY A 107 -1.25 -31.28 -5.30
CA GLY A 107 -1.90 -30.00 -5.00
C GLY A 107 -1.29 -29.32 -3.78
N VAL A 108 -1.06 -30.07 -2.69
CA VAL A 108 -0.41 -29.56 -1.48
C VAL A 108 1.03 -29.13 -1.78
N HIS A 109 1.81 -29.93 -2.51
CA HIS A 109 3.18 -29.54 -2.91
C HIS A 109 3.19 -28.29 -3.78
N SER A 110 2.22 -28.13 -4.69
CA SER A 110 2.07 -26.92 -5.48
C SER A 110 1.75 -25.70 -4.61
N LEU A 111 0.86 -25.84 -3.62
CA LEU A 111 0.57 -24.77 -2.67
C LEU A 111 1.80 -24.39 -1.85
N ILE A 112 2.58 -25.36 -1.39
CA ILE A 112 3.84 -25.12 -0.67
C ILE A 112 4.82 -24.34 -1.56
N ARG A 113 4.97 -24.72 -2.83
CA ARG A 113 5.81 -23.98 -3.79
C ARG A 113 5.31 -22.54 -3.96
N ASN A 114 4.01 -22.35 -4.14
CA ASN A 114 3.41 -21.02 -4.32
C ASN A 114 3.63 -20.14 -3.07
N ILE A 115 3.47 -20.69 -1.88
CA ILE A 115 3.77 -20.01 -0.62
C ILE A 115 5.24 -19.60 -0.57
N GLY A 116 6.16 -20.50 -0.93
CA GLY A 116 7.60 -20.18 -0.99
C GLY A 116 7.91 -19.06 -2.00
N THR A 117 7.28 -19.07 -3.18
CA THR A 117 7.44 -17.97 -4.15
C THR A 117 6.88 -16.64 -3.65
N LEU A 118 5.76 -16.68 -2.92
CA LEU A 118 5.14 -15.50 -2.34
C LEU A 118 6.04 -14.92 -1.24
N GLN A 119 6.57 -15.75 -0.35
CA GLN A 119 7.52 -15.34 0.68
C GLN A 119 8.75 -14.65 0.07
N ASN A 120 9.36 -15.25 -0.95
CA ASN A 120 10.49 -14.62 -1.64
C ASN A 120 10.13 -13.26 -2.28
N SER A 121 8.91 -13.12 -2.79
CA SER A 121 8.44 -11.84 -3.36
C SER A 121 8.23 -10.78 -2.28
N ILE A 122 7.71 -11.17 -1.11
CA ILE A 122 7.52 -10.30 0.04
C ILE A 122 8.90 -9.83 0.54
N ASP A 123 9.85 -10.74 0.76
CA ASP A 123 11.22 -10.40 1.16
C ASP A 123 11.88 -9.41 0.19
N LYS A 124 11.62 -9.57 -1.12
CA LYS A 124 12.13 -8.64 -2.14
C LYS A 124 11.47 -7.27 -2.03
N VAL A 125 10.16 -7.22 -1.83
CA VAL A 125 9.43 -5.96 -1.65
C VAL A 125 9.89 -5.24 -0.39
N GLU A 126 10.05 -5.96 0.73
CA GLU A 126 10.56 -5.39 1.98
C GLU A 126 11.96 -4.78 1.81
N LYS A 127 12.88 -5.48 1.13
CA LYS A 127 14.21 -4.94 0.82
C LYS A 127 14.16 -3.70 -0.05
N LEU A 128 13.30 -3.68 -1.07
CA LEU A 128 13.13 -2.51 -1.94
C LEU A 128 12.50 -1.33 -1.20
N LEU A 129 11.64 -1.60 -0.21
CA LEU A 129 11.01 -0.56 0.60
C LEU A 129 12.01 0.09 1.55
N ILE A 130 12.90 -0.70 2.17
CA ILE A 130 14.03 -0.17 2.96
C ILE A 130 14.94 0.69 2.09
N GLN A 131 15.30 0.20 0.89
CA GLN A 131 16.12 0.99 -0.04
C GLN A 131 15.44 2.29 -0.48
N LEU A 132 14.12 2.27 -0.65
CA LEU A 132 13.36 3.47 -0.97
C LEU A 132 13.40 4.47 0.19
N GLU A 133 13.27 4.01 1.42
CA GLU A 133 13.38 4.84 2.63
C GLU A 133 14.76 5.51 2.70
N ASP A 134 15.84 4.75 2.51
CA ASP A 134 17.22 5.28 2.47
C ASP A 134 17.39 6.37 1.39
N ILE A 135 16.82 6.16 0.20
CA ILE A 135 16.88 7.12 -0.91
C ILE A 135 16.11 8.39 -0.56
N VAL A 136 14.91 8.26 0.02
CA VAL A 136 14.07 9.40 0.41
C VAL A 136 14.76 10.23 1.50
N GLU A 137 15.34 9.60 2.51
CA GLU A 137 16.10 10.29 3.56
C GLU A 137 17.32 11.02 2.97
N THR A 138 18.07 10.33 2.10
CA THR A 138 19.24 10.92 1.42
C THR A 138 18.84 12.12 0.58
N GLN A 139 17.73 12.03 -0.16
CA GLN A 139 17.22 13.14 -0.97
C GLN A 139 16.83 14.33 -0.08
N HIS A 140 16.11 14.08 1.02
CA HIS A 140 15.70 15.13 1.95
C HIS A 140 16.90 15.88 2.54
N LEU A 141 17.94 15.14 2.96
CA LEU A 141 19.19 15.72 3.46
C LEU A 141 19.92 16.55 2.39
N GLN A 142 19.91 16.11 1.13
CA GLN A 142 20.51 16.86 0.03
C GLN A 142 19.76 18.16 -0.27
N GLU A 143 18.42 18.14 -0.21
CA GLU A 143 17.57 19.31 -0.38
C GLU A 143 17.83 20.34 0.73
N GLU A 144 17.87 19.91 2.00
CA GLU A 144 18.17 20.79 3.14
C GLU A 144 19.59 21.37 3.02
N GLN A 145 20.58 20.55 2.65
CA GLN A 145 21.95 21.02 2.44
C GLN A 145 22.02 22.08 1.33
N LEU A 146 21.27 21.89 0.25
CA LEU A 146 21.23 22.83 -0.87
C LEU A 146 20.57 24.15 -0.44
N GLU A 147 19.47 24.09 0.29
CA GLU A 147 18.79 25.28 0.83
C GLU A 147 19.73 26.08 1.75
N LYS A 148 20.44 25.42 2.67
CA LYS A 148 21.42 26.09 3.54
C LYS A 148 22.58 26.69 2.77
N ARG A 149 23.08 26.02 1.73
CA ARG A 149 24.11 26.60 0.84
C ARG A 149 23.60 27.82 0.10
N PHE A 150 22.36 27.79 -0.36
CA PHE A 150 21.72 28.91 -1.03
C PHE A 150 21.53 30.10 -0.08
N GLU A 151 21.02 29.87 1.14
CA GLU A 151 20.90 30.90 2.18
C GLU A 151 22.25 31.58 2.48
N LEU A 152 23.33 30.78 2.62
CA LEU A 152 24.68 31.30 2.86
C LEU A 152 25.21 32.13 1.69
N ALA A 153 24.97 31.69 0.45
CA ALA A 153 25.37 32.42 -0.74
C ALA A 153 24.64 33.78 -0.83
N MET A 154 23.33 33.78 -0.62
CA MET A 154 22.51 35.00 -0.58
C MET A 154 22.94 35.96 0.52
N TYR A 155 23.23 35.44 1.72
CA TYR A 155 23.73 36.25 2.82
C TYR A 155 25.09 36.90 2.50
N ARG A 156 26.01 36.13 1.91
CA ARG A 156 27.31 36.63 1.46
C ARG A 156 27.16 37.73 0.42
N GLU A 157 26.30 37.53 -0.58
CA GLU A 157 26.04 38.52 -1.63
C GLU A 157 25.47 39.81 -1.04
N LYS A 158 24.48 39.69 -0.15
CA LYS A 158 23.91 40.85 0.56
C LYS A 158 24.98 41.61 1.34
N LYS A 159 25.87 40.90 2.04
CA LYS A 159 26.97 41.55 2.79
C LYS A 159 28.00 42.22 1.89
N LEU A 160 28.29 41.67 0.72
CA LEU A 160 29.14 42.34 -0.27
C LEU A 160 28.48 43.61 -0.78
N ALA A 161 27.19 43.56 -1.14
CA ALA A 161 26.45 44.75 -1.57
C ALA A 161 26.37 45.83 -0.48
N ASP A 162 26.16 45.45 0.78
CA ASP A 162 26.19 46.37 1.93
C ASP A 162 27.57 47.05 2.07
N LEU A 163 28.67 46.30 1.91
CA LEU A 163 30.03 46.83 1.97
C LEU A 163 30.35 47.76 0.80
N ASP A 164 29.92 47.42 -0.42
CA ASP A 164 30.12 48.26 -1.60
C ASP A 164 29.33 49.56 -1.49
N SER A 165 28.10 49.49 -0.98
CA SER A 165 27.28 50.67 -0.64
C SER A 165 27.98 51.54 0.40
N PHE A 166 28.50 50.95 1.48
CA PHE A 166 29.23 51.68 2.52
C PHE A 166 30.49 52.35 1.97
N ARG A 167 31.28 51.64 1.16
CA ARG A 167 32.47 52.19 0.48
C ARG A 167 32.12 53.35 -0.44
N SER A 168 31.06 53.20 -1.24
CA SER A 168 30.57 54.26 -2.13
C SER A 168 30.15 55.50 -1.33
N ASN A 169 29.40 55.32 -0.25
CA ASN A 169 28.96 56.42 0.61
C ASN A 169 30.15 57.13 1.27
N LEU A 170 31.12 56.37 1.78
CA LEU A 170 32.34 56.92 2.40
C LEU A 170 33.18 57.70 1.38
N SER A 171 33.31 57.21 0.14
CA SER A 171 34.01 57.91 -0.94
C SER A 171 33.32 59.24 -1.30
N VAL A 172 31.98 59.25 -1.37
CA VAL A 172 31.21 60.47 -1.61
C VAL A 172 31.37 61.46 -0.45
N GLU A 173 31.29 60.99 0.78
CA GLU A 173 31.50 61.83 1.97
C GLU A 173 32.90 62.46 1.99
N HIS A 174 33.92 61.66 1.69
CA HIS A 174 35.30 62.13 1.60
C HIS A 174 35.48 63.17 0.49
N ALA A 175 34.92 62.93 -0.71
CA ALA A 175 34.96 63.90 -1.80
C ALA A 175 34.27 65.24 -1.45
N VAL A 176 33.14 65.18 -0.71
CA VAL A 176 32.45 66.37 -0.22
C VAL A 176 33.30 67.11 0.82
N LYS A 177 33.90 66.39 1.78
CA LYS A 177 34.81 66.97 2.79
C LYS A 177 36.01 67.66 2.16
N LEU A 178 36.68 67.01 1.20
CA LEU A 178 37.79 67.59 0.45
C LEU A 178 37.38 68.87 -0.29
N SER A 179 36.23 68.85 -0.98
CA SER A 179 35.73 70.05 -1.67
C SER A 179 35.39 71.18 -0.71
N GLN A 180 34.83 70.89 0.46
CA GLN A 180 34.58 71.91 1.49
C GLN A 180 35.87 72.47 2.07
N HIS A 181 36.86 71.62 2.33
CA HIS A 181 38.18 72.01 2.82
C HIS A 181 38.90 72.90 1.81
N GLU A 182 38.93 72.52 0.54
CA GLU A 182 39.50 73.31 -0.55
C GLU A 182 38.82 74.68 -0.69
N LYS A 183 37.48 74.72 -0.62
CA LYS A 183 36.71 75.99 -0.63
C LYS A 183 37.06 76.87 0.56
N ARG A 184 37.21 76.32 1.76
CA ARG A 184 37.59 77.07 2.97
C ARG A 184 38.99 77.65 2.82
N LEU A 185 39.97 76.86 2.40
CA LEU A 185 41.33 77.32 2.15
C LEU A 185 41.38 78.41 1.08
N SER A 186 40.66 78.22 -0.03
CA SER A 186 40.59 79.21 -1.11
C SER A 186 39.95 80.53 -0.65
N ALA A 187 38.89 80.47 0.17
CA ALA A 187 38.26 81.65 0.74
C ALA A 187 39.21 82.40 1.68
N GLU A 188 39.91 81.67 2.56
CA GLU A 188 40.90 82.25 3.48
C GLU A 188 42.07 82.91 2.72
N GLN A 189 42.58 82.25 1.67
CA GLN A 189 43.62 82.83 0.81
C GLN A 189 43.13 84.09 0.10
N LYS A 190 41.88 84.09 -0.38
CA LYS A 190 41.28 85.25 -1.04
C LYS A 190 41.05 86.42 -0.07
N GLU A 191 40.64 86.14 1.16
CA GLU A 191 40.53 87.15 2.23
C GLU A 191 41.89 87.74 2.56
N LYS A 192 42.91 86.90 2.77
CA LYS A 192 44.30 87.35 2.95
C LYS A 192 44.75 88.24 1.78
N GLN A 193 44.53 87.81 0.54
CA GLN A 193 44.88 88.59 -0.66
C GLN A 193 44.13 89.91 -0.74
N ALA A 194 42.84 89.96 -0.39
CA ALA A 194 42.04 91.18 -0.37
C ALA A 194 42.56 92.17 0.69
N THR A 195 42.86 91.68 1.89
CA THR A 195 43.47 92.48 2.97
C THR A 195 44.83 93.03 2.55
N TYR A 196 45.69 92.20 1.94
CA TYR A 196 46.98 92.66 1.41
C TYR A 196 46.81 93.67 0.27
N ALA A 197 45.81 93.50 -0.60
CA ALA A 197 45.53 94.46 -1.67
C ALA A 197 45.00 95.79 -1.15
N GLU A 198 44.16 95.79 -0.12
CA GLU A 198 43.68 96.99 0.55
C GLU A 198 44.81 97.72 1.29
N ALA A 199 45.64 96.98 2.03
CA ALA A 199 46.86 97.51 2.66
C ALA A 199 47.77 98.16 1.61
N PHE A 200 48.05 97.46 0.51
CA PHE A 200 48.86 97.99 -0.59
C PHE A 200 48.26 99.26 -1.22
N LYS A 201 46.93 99.32 -1.39
CA LYS A 201 46.26 100.52 -1.89
C LYS A 201 46.41 101.69 -0.91
N ASN A 202 46.23 101.45 0.38
CA ASN A 202 46.43 102.45 1.43
C ASN A 202 47.88 102.95 1.44
N ASP A 203 48.85 102.06 1.28
CA ASP A 203 50.28 102.41 1.16
C ASP A 203 50.55 103.26 -0.08
N LEU A 204 49.93 102.93 -1.21
CA LEU A 204 50.06 103.67 -2.47
C LEU A 204 49.39 105.04 -2.39
N GLU A 205 48.26 105.16 -1.69
CA GLU A 205 47.64 106.45 -1.37
C GLU A 205 48.48 107.28 -0.40
N HIS A 206 49.09 106.66 0.61
CA HIS A 206 50.02 107.30 1.52
C HIS A 206 51.24 107.83 0.77
N TYR A 207 51.83 107.03 -0.13
CA TYR A 207 52.93 107.44 -0.99
C TYR A 207 52.56 108.63 -1.87
N LYS A 208 51.37 108.61 -2.48
CA LYS A 208 50.87 109.75 -3.29
C LYS A 208 50.70 111.03 -2.47
N LYS A 209 50.33 110.94 -1.19
CA LYS A 209 50.10 112.09 -0.31
C LYS A 209 51.37 112.63 0.35
N PHE A 210 52.33 111.76 0.68
CA PHE A 210 53.50 112.10 1.51
C PHE A 210 54.86 111.84 0.86
N GLY A 211 54.90 111.27 -0.36
CA GLY A 211 56.14 110.99 -1.10
C GLY A 211 56.99 109.83 -0.56
N SER A 212 56.52 109.14 0.50
CA SER A 212 57.19 107.99 1.12
C SER A 212 56.14 106.95 1.54
N ILE A 213 56.45 105.67 1.33
CA ILE A 213 55.65 104.54 1.83
C ILE A 213 56.00 104.38 3.32
N PRO A 214 55.03 104.10 4.22
CA PRO A 214 55.37 103.65 5.56
C PRO A 214 56.04 102.29 5.42
N HIS A 215 57.34 102.20 5.71
CA HIS A 215 57.93 100.91 6.00
C HIS A 215 57.22 100.46 7.28
N GLU A 216 56.32 99.47 7.18
CA GLU A 216 55.83 98.78 8.37
C GLU A 216 57.06 98.41 9.16
N LYS A 217 57.16 98.97 10.36
CA LYS A 217 58.07 98.44 11.35
C LYS A 217 57.62 97.00 11.49
N THR A 218 58.46 96.08 11.02
CA THR A 218 58.55 94.71 11.53
C THR A 218 58.04 94.75 12.94
N ILE A 219 56.96 93.99 13.23
CA ILE A 219 56.47 93.81 14.58
C ILE A 219 57.68 93.31 15.37
N GLN A 220 58.34 94.26 16.03
CA GLN A 220 59.31 94.05 17.07
C GLN A 220 58.47 93.61 18.26
N SER A 221 58.03 92.35 18.25
CA SER A 221 57.83 91.63 19.49
C SER A 221 59.22 91.48 20.11
N ASN A 222 59.54 92.42 20.99
CA ASN A 222 60.60 92.37 22.00
C ASN A 222 61.92 91.72 21.57
N SER A 223 62.83 92.59 21.11
CA SER A 223 64.28 92.42 21.10
C SER A 223 64.82 91.40 22.13
N ALA A 224 65.29 90.26 21.64
CA ALA A 224 66.72 89.96 21.65
C ALA A 224 67.11 89.25 20.33
N GLU A 225 67.89 89.96 19.51
CA GLU A 225 68.78 89.49 18.42
C GLU A 225 68.22 88.52 17.37
N ALA A 226 67.83 89.07 16.20
CA ALA A 226 67.90 88.35 14.92
C ALA A 226 68.10 89.34 13.74
N PRO A 227 69.07 89.12 12.81
CA PRO A 227 69.27 89.97 11.63
C PRO A 227 68.15 89.78 10.59
N CYS A 228 67.83 90.86 9.88
CA CYS A 228 67.00 90.81 8.67
C CYS A 228 67.76 90.09 7.56
N LEU A 229 67.43 88.81 7.31
CA LEU A 229 68.03 88.02 6.22
C LEU A 229 67.23 88.20 4.92
N SER A 230 67.94 88.48 3.82
CA SER A 230 67.39 88.43 2.46
C SER A 230 67.27 86.96 2.02
N LEU A 231 66.28 86.65 1.16
CA LEU A 231 66.02 85.29 0.67
C LEU A 231 67.23 84.61 -0.02
N GLU A 232 68.21 85.38 -0.50
CA GLU A 232 69.47 84.83 -1.02
C GLU A 232 70.40 84.21 0.05
N GLU A 233 70.18 84.45 1.35
CA GLU A 233 71.04 83.96 2.45
C GLU A 233 70.47 82.77 3.22
N VAL A 234 69.29 82.26 2.84
CA VAL A 234 68.69 81.08 3.46
C VAL A 234 69.37 79.82 2.88
N VAL A 235 70.33 79.29 3.62
CA VAL A 235 70.86 77.93 3.39
C VAL A 235 69.90 76.96 4.06
N LEU A 236 69.17 76.18 3.25
CA LEU A 236 68.34 75.07 3.73
C LEU A 236 69.26 73.97 4.27
N ASP A 237 69.08 73.59 5.53
CA ASP A 237 69.87 72.55 6.17
C ASP A 237 69.10 71.23 5.99
N ASP A 238 69.51 70.45 4.98
CA ASP A 238 68.78 69.32 4.38
C ASP A 238 68.25 68.26 5.37
N ASN A 239 68.75 68.22 6.61
CA ASN A 239 68.37 67.20 7.59
C ASN A 239 67.22 67.61 8.52
N GLN A 240 67.13 68.88 8.96
CA GLN A 240 66.08 69.32 9.88
C GLN A 240 64.80 69.71 9.14
N ASP A 241 64.95 70.31 7.97
CA ASP A 241 63.81 70.72 7.15
C ASP A 241 63.11 69.52 6.51
N SER A 242 63.84 68.44 6.19
CA SER A 242 63.25 67.18 5.71
C SER A 242 62.43 66.46 6.80
N GLU A 243 62.88 66.50 8.05
CA GLU A 243 62.19 65.85 9.17
C GLU A 243 60.90 66.61 9.53
N ALA A 244 60.93 67.94 9.48
CA ALA A 244 59.76 68.80 9.65
C ALA A 244 58.75 68.67 8.50
N LEU A 245 59.23 68.48 7.26
CA LEU A 245 58.37 68.21 6.10
C LEU A 245 57.70 66.83 6.21
N ASP A 246 58.43 65.81 6.67
CA ASP A 246 57.90 64.46 6.90
C ASP A 246 56.88 64.43 8.05
N GLU A 247 57.04 65.26 9.09
CA GLU A 247 56.06 65.41 10.16
C GLU A 247 54.77 66.07 9.64
N LEU A 248 54.89 67.11 8.81
CA LEU A 248 53.75 67.81 8.20
C LEU A 248 53.02 66.93 7.15
N LEU A 249 53.73 66.03 6.48
CA LEU A 249 53.14 65.05 5.55
C LEU A 249 52.45 63.89 6.29
N LYS A 250 52.94 63.47 7.47
CA LYS A 250 52.26 62.45 8.29
C LYS A 250 50.88 62.91 8.78
N ASP A 251 50.71 64.19 9.08
CA ASP A 251 49.41 64.75 9.49
C ASP A 251 48.40 64.84 8.34
N SER A 252 48.84 64.68 7.09
CA SER A 252 47.96 64.61 5.91
C SER A 252 47.67 63.18 5.43
N GLU A 253 48.30 62.16 6.01
CA GLU A 253 48.04 60.74 5.72
C GLU A 253 47.09 60.05 6.73
N LEU A 254 46.53 60.78 7.70
CA LEU A 254 45.68 60.24 8.78
C LEU A 254 44.19 60.63 8.73
N GLU A 255 43.64 60.97 7.57
CA GLU A 255 42.17 60.99 7.35
C GLU A 255 41.72 60.11 6.18
#